data_AF-A0A9D9H876-F1
#
_entry.id   AF-A0A9D9H876-F1
#
_cell.length_a   1.000
_cell.length_b   1.000
_cell.length_c   1.000
_cell.angle_alpha   90.00
_cell.angle_beta   90.00
_cell.angle_gamma   90.00
#
_symmetry.space_group_name_H-M   'P 1'
#
loop_
_entity.id
_entity.type
_entity.pdbx_description
1 polymer ?
#
loop_
_entity_poly.entity_id
_entity_poly.type
_entity_poly.pdbx_seq_one_letter_code
_entity_poly.pdbx_strand_id
1 'polypeptide(L)'
;MSKVQKTAENGPFFQLDKLRQDAVAMLFNDELTDEQIAKNVHRSPRTLYTWKQDPLFKAAQEQYSRLVVKDYKNDALKKVHELLNARSEMVQLQSATTILKMAGYLSDNSTPELDEAKTRKAKAEADLAEYKANLIANPDKIPDKTIIVDDIPKENNDDTDD
;
A
#
# COMPACT_ATOMS: atom_id res chain seq x y z
N MET A 1 20.70 21.91 14.18
CA MET A 1 20.17 20.57 13.82
C MET A 1 18.81 20.40 14.50
N SER A 2 17.74 20.13 13.74
CA SER A 2 16.37 20.08 14.27
C SER A 2 16.11 18.76 15.01
N LYS A 3 15.17 18.78 15.97
CA LYS A 3 14.72 17.58 16.73
C LYS A 3 14.33 16.39 15.83
N VAL A 4 13.92 16.66 14.59
CA VAL A 4 13.51 15.67 13.59
C VAL A 4 14.69 14.82 13.09
N GLN A 5 15.90 15.39 12.99
CA GLN A 5 17.10 14.63 12.60
C GLN A 5 17.54 13.67 13.70
N LYS A 6 17.48 14.09 14.97
CA LYS A 6 17.83 13.24 16.12
C LYS A 6 16.94 12.01 16.28
N THR A 7 15.67 12.08 15.87
CA THR A 7 14.76 10.92 15.88
C THR A 7 14.97 9.97 14.71
N ALA A 8 15.40 10.48 13.55
CA ALA A 8 15.74 9.64 12.41
C ALA A 8 16.98 8.79 12.72
N GLU A 9 17.98 9.39 13.37
CA GLU A 9 19.26 8.77 13.79
C GLU A 9 19.13 7.69 14.88
N ASN A 10 17.95 7.53 15.50
CA ASN A 10 17.71 6.53 16.56
C ASN A 10 16.86 5.32 16.11
N GLY A 11 16.52 5.22 14.81
CA GLY A 11 15.67 4.14 14.32
C GLY A 11 16.38 2.79 14.08
N PRO A 12 15.62 1.72 13.81
CA PRO A 12 16.13 0.35 13.60
C PRO A 12 17.36 0.22 12.70
N PHE A 13 17.47 1.02 11.64
CA PHE A 13 18.63 1.01 10.74
C PHE A 13 19.93 1.41 11.46
N PHE A 14 19.89 2.46 12.29
CA PHE A 14 21.07 2.94 13.01
C PHE A 14 21.42 2.05 14.23
N GLN A 15 20.52 1.15 14.62
CA GLN A 15 20.76 0.15 15.68
C GLN A 15 21.53 -1.07 15.17
N LEU A 16 21.56 -1.30 13.85
CA LEU A 16 22.34 -2.38 13.24
C LEU A 16 23.85 -2.09 13.31
N ASP A 17 24.67 -3.13 13.32
CA ASP A 17 26.11 -2.98 13.11
C ASP A 17 26.40 -2.57 11.66
N LYS A 18 27.55 -1.94 11.43
CA LYS A 18 27.92 -1.36 10.14
C LYS A 18 27.80 -2.34 8.97
N LEU A 19 28.17 -3.61 9.17
CA LEU A 19 28.08 -4.64 8.12
C LEU A 19 26.63 -4.96 7.75
N ARG A 20 25.72 -4.96 8.72
CA ARG A 20 24.28 -5.14 8.47
C ARG A 20 23.67 -3.90 7.83
N GLN A 21 24.10 -2.70 8.22
CA GLN A 21 23.70 -1.45 7.55
C GLN A 21 24.13 -1.45 6.07
N ASP A 22 25.38 -1.82 5.78
CA ASP A 22 25.91 -1.94 4.43
C ASP A 22 25.14 -3.00 3.63
N ALA A 23 24.82 -4.15 4.23
CA ALA A 23 23.98 -5.17 3.60
C ALA A 23 22.58 -4.65 3.27
N VAL A 24 21.94 -3.88 4.17
CA VAL A 24 20.63 -3.27 3.91
C VAL A 24 20.71 -2.29 2.73
N ALA A 25 21.75 -1.47 2.65
CA ALA A 25 21.95 -0.55 1.54
C ALA A 25 22.17 -1.27 0.21
N MET A 26 22.98 -2.34 0.20
CA MET A 26 23.21 -3.16 -1.00
C MET A 26 21.96 -3.91 -1.45
N LEU A 27 21.17 -4.43 -0.50
CA LEU A 27 19.89 -5.09 -0.80
C LEU A 27 18.85 -4.14 -1.37
N PHE A 28 18.89 -2.85 -1.00
CA PHE A 28 17.97 -1.85 -1.54
C PHE A 28 18.23 -1.55 -3.02
N ASN A 29 19.50 -1.55 -3.45
CA ASN A 29 19.84 -1.26 -4.85
C ASN A 29 19.46 -2.39 -5.81
N ASP A 30 19.26 -3.63 -5.32
CA ASP A 30 18.86 -4.82 -6.09
C ASP A 30 19.77 -5.17 -7.30
N GLU A 31 20.99 -4.63 -7.34
CA GLU A 31 21.97 -4.87 -8.41
C GLU A 31 22.86 -6.10 -8.16
N LEU A 32 22.89 -6.60 -6.93
CA LEU A 32 23.80 -7.65 -6.48
C LEU A 32 23.03 -8.88 -6.00
N THR A 33 23.53 -10.07 -6.33
CA THR A 33 22.98 -11.31 -5.78
C THR A 33 23.30 -11.42 -4.28
N ASP A 34 22.49 -12.19 -3.55
CA ASP A 34 22.73 -12.46 -2.12
C ASP A 34 24.14 -12.99 -1.83
N GLU A 35 24.72 -13.76 -2.75
CA GLU A 35 26.09 -14.27 -2.63
C GLU A 35 27.12 -13.15 -2.76
N GLN A 36 26.92 -12.23 -3.69
CA GLN A 36 27.79 -11.07 -3.90
C GLN A 36 27.69 -10.09 -2.73
N ILE A 37 26.48 -9.83 -2.22
CA ILE A 37 26.26 -9.00 -1.05
C ILE A 37 26.95 -9.62 0.17
N ALA A 38 26.73 -10.92 0.42
CA ALA A 38 27.38 -11.62 1.52
C ALA A 38 28.91 -11.54 1.45
N LYS A 39 29.48 -11.71 0.24
CA LYS A 39 30.92 -11.58 0.01
C LYS A 39 31.42 -10.15 0.30
N ASN A 40 30.68 -9.13 -0.14
CA ASN A 40 31.03 -7.73 0.07
C ASN A 40 31.01 -7.32 1.55
N VAL A 41 30.10 -7.90 2.34
CA VAL A 41 30.07 -7.70 3.80
C VAL A 41 30.93 -8.70 4.58
N HIS A 42 31.78 -9.46 3.87
CA HIS A 42 32.68 -10.47 4.45
C HIS A 42 31.95 -11.52 5.32
N ARG A 43 30.82 -12.02 4.84
CA ARG A 43 30.00 -13.05 5.52
C ARG A 43 29.61 -14.16 4.56
N SER A 44 29.13 -15.26 5.15
CA SER A 44 28.57 -16.37 4.38
C SER A 44 27.18 -16.01 3.85
N PRO A 45 26.75 -16.55 2.69
CA PRO A 45 25.38 -16.39 2.19
C PRO A 45 24.31 -16.83 3.21
N ARG A 46 24.61 -17.88 4.00
CA ARG A 46 23.73 -18.36 5.08
C ARG A 46 23.54 -17.31 6.18
N THR A 47 24.57 -16.52 6.47
CA THR A 47 24.48 -15.43 7.45
C THR A 47 23.54 -14.33 6.94
N LEU A 48 23.65 -13.95 5.67
CA LEU A 48 22.76 -12.97 5.05
C LEU A 48 21.30 -13.47 5.04
N TYR A 49 21.08 -14.74 4.71
CA TYR A 49 19.75 -15.37 4.79
C TYR A 49 19.17 -15.28 6.21
N THR A 50 20.00 -15.52 7.23
CA THR A 50 19.58 -15.40 8.64
C THR A 50 19.22 -13.96 8.99
N TRP A 51 20.02 -12.98 8.55
CA TRP A 51 19.72 -11.56 8.76
C TRP A 51 18.41 -11.14 8.10
N LYS A 52 18.12 -11.60 6.88
CA LYS A 52 16.84 -11.31 6.22
C LYS A 52 15.62 -11.81 6.99
N GLN A 53 15.77 -12.77 7.91
CA GLN A 53 14.69 -13.25 8.76
C GLN A 53 14.60 -12.52 10.11
N ASP A 54 15.64 -11.78 10.50
CA ASP A 54 15.70 -11.01 11.75
C ASP A 54 14.68 -9.85 11.71
N PRO A 55 13.76 -9.75 12.69
CA PRO A 55 12.78 -8.66 12.76
C PRO A 55 13.42 -7.27 12.78
N LEU A 56 14.57 -7.10 13.44
CA LEU A 56 15.26 -5.81 13.49
C LEU A 56 15.81 -5.43 12.12
N PHE A 57 16.34 -6.42 11.38
CA PHE A 57 16.86 -6.21 10.03
C PHE A 57 15.74 -5.86 9.05
N LYS A 58 14.58 -6.51 9.13
CA LYS A 58 13.40 -6.16 8.32
C LYS A 58 12.93 -4.73 8.61
N ALA A 59 12.82 -4.36 9.88
CA ALA A 59 12.45 -2.99 10.28
C ALA A 59 13.48 -1.96 9.81
N ALA A 60 14.77 -2.30 9.81
CA ALA A 60 15.83 -1.48 9.28
C ALA A 60 15.75 -1.30 7.75
N GLN A 61 15.43 -2.36 6.98
CA GLN A 61 15.20 -2.25 5.55
C GLN A 61 14.04 -1.30 5.22
N GLU A 62 12.93 -1.42 5.94
CA GLU A 62 11.79 -0.51 5.77
C GLU A 62 12.10 0.93 6.17
N GLN A 63 12.90 1.13 7.22
CA GLN A 63 13.32 2.48 7.59
C GLN A 63 14.26 3.06 6.54
N TYR A 64 15.23 2.28 6.07
CA TYR A 64 16.21 2.70 5.08
C TYR A 64 15.53 3.09 3.75
N SER A 65 14.55 2.31 3.28
CA SER A 65 13.80 2.65 2.07
C SER A 65 13.08 4.00 2.20
N ARG A 66 12.47 4.30 3.36
CA ARG A 66 11.86 5.62 3.63
C ARG A 66 12.88 6.76 3.66
N LEU A 67 14.07 6.53 4.21
CA LEU A 67 15.14 7.52 4.25
C LEU A 67 15.63 7.84 2.83
N VAL A 68 15.94 6.81 2.05
CA VAL A 68 16.48 6.97 0.69
C VAL A 68 15.45 7.56 -0.28
N VAL A 69 14.17 7.18 -0.17
CA VAL A 69 13.09 7.79 -0.98
C VAL A 69 12.99 9.29 -0.74
N LYS A 70 13.27 9.78 0.47
CA LYS A 70 13.30 11.21 0.76
C LYS A 70 14.37 11.93 -0.06
N ASP A 71 15.51 11.29 -0.28
CA ASP A 71 16.61 11.86 -1.07
C ASP A 71 16.26 11.84 -2.57
N TYR A 72 15.62 10.79 -3.06
CA TYR A 72 15.14 10.73 -4.46
C TYR A 72 13.96 11.64 -4.77
N LYS A 73 13.26 12.19 -3.76
CA LYS A 73 12.08 13.03 -3.97
C LYS A 73 12.33 14.17 -4.98
N ASN A 74 13.48 14.83 -4.86
CA ASN A 74 13.82 15.96 -5.73
C ASN A 74 14.10 15.50 -7.16
N ASP A 75 14.80 14.38 -7.33
CA ASP A 75 15.12 13.84 -8.65
C ASP A 75 13.88 13.25 -9.34
N ALA A 76 12.99 12.61 -8.58
CA ALA A 76 11.69 12.18 -9.07
C ALA A 76 10.85 13.38 -9.55
N LEU A 77 10.80 14.47 -8.78
CA LEU A 77 10.07 15.68 -9.18
C LEU A 77 10.67 16.33 -10.44
N LYS A 78 12.00 16.44 -10.52
CA LYS A 78 12.69 16.89 -11.74
C LYS A 78 12.33 16.00 -12.92
N LYS A 79 12.30 14.69 -12.72
CA LYS A 79 11.96 13.75 -13.79
C LYS A 79 10.54 13.94 -14.30
N VAL A 80 9.57 14.12 -13.41
CA VAL A 80 8.18 14.42 -13.80
C VAL A 80 8.10 15.73 -14.59
N HIS A 81 8.85 16.76 -14.20
CA HIS A 81 8.93 18.01 -14.96
C HIS A 81 9.56 17.81 -16.35
N GLU A 82 10.65 17.04 -16.47
CA GLU A 82 11.25 16.71 -17.78
C GLU A 82 10.27 16.00 -18.72
N LEU A 83 9.44 15.12 -18.18
CA LEU A 83 8.45 14.35 -18.96
C LEU A 83 7.34 15.22 -19.57
N LEU A 84 7.20 16.49 -19.17
CA LEU A 84 6.36 17.47 -19.87
C LEU A 84 6.81 17.71 -21.31
N ASN A 85 8.08 17.45 -21.61
CA ASN A 85 8.65 17.56 -22.95
C ASN A 85 8.91 16.19 -23.60
N ALA A 86 8.32 15.12 -23.08
CA ALA A 86 8.47 13.78 -23.66
C ALA A 86 7.90 13.72 -25.09
N ARG A 87 8.41 12.84 -25.95
CA ARG A 87 7.91 12.70 -27.33
C ARG A 87 6.42 12.28 -27.41
N SER A 88 5.93 11.57 -26.40
CA SER A 88 4.56 11.07 -26.37
C SER A 88 3.63 12.08 -25.69
N GLU A 89 2.62 12.55 -26.42
CA GLU A 89 1.59 13.45 -25.89
C GLU A 89 0.87 12.86 -24.67
N MET A 90 0.65 11.54 -24.64
CA MET A 90 0.06 10.85 -23.48
C MET A 90 0.94 10.97 -22.23
N VAL A 91 2.27 10.82 -22.38
CA VAL A 91 3.23 10.96 -21.27
C VAL A 91 3.30 12.41 -20.78
N GLN A 92 3.24 13.38 -21.71
CA GLN A 92 3.16 14.81 -21.36
C GLN A 92 1.89 15.10 -20.54
N LEU A 93 0.73 14.62 -21.00
CA LEU A 93 -0.55 14.79 -20.31
C LEU A 93 -0.55 14.15 -18.92
N GLN A 94 -0.03 12.92 -18.79
CA GLN A 94 0.08 12.24 -17.51
C GLN A 94 1.00 13.00 -16.54
N SER A 95 2.11 13.55 -17.04
CA SER A 95 3.06 14.32 -16.25
C SER A 95 2.44 15.64 -15.77
N ALA A 96 1.75 16.37 -16.67
CA ALA A 96 1.00 17.58 -16.33
C ALA A 96 -0.11 17.29 -15.30
N THR A 97 -0.88 16.22 -15.50
CA THR A 97 -1.92 15.76 -14.57
C THR A 97 -1.32 15.45 -13.20
N THR A 98 -0.19 14.75 -13.15
CA THR A 98 0.48 14.40 -11.89
C THR A 98 0.95 15.64 -11.14
N ILE A 99 1.53 16.62 -11.83
CA ILE A 99 1.93 17.90 -11.23
C ILE A 99 0.72 18.64 -10.67
N LEU A 100 -0.37 18.72 -11.43
CA LEU A 100 -1.59 19.38 -10.98
C LEU A 100 -2.23 18.68 -9.77
N LYS A 101 -2.20 17.34 -9.72
CA LYS A 101 -2.63 16.57 -8.54
C LYS A 101 -1.76 16.87 -7.32
N MET A 102 -0.43 16.85 -7.48
CA MET A 102 0.50 17.17 -6.39
C MET A 102 0.34 18.61 -5.87
N ALA A 103 -0.01 19.55 -6.76
CA ALA A 103 -0.28 20.94 -6.41
C ALA A 103 -1.70 21.17 -5.85
N GLY A 104 -2.54 20.13 -5.77
CA GLY A 104 -3.90 20.21 -5.24
C GLY A 104 -4.94 20.79 -6.20
N TYR A 105 -4.59 21.04 -7.47
CA TYR A 105 -5.52 21.52 -8.49
C TYR A 105 -6.40 20.42 -9.06
N LEU A 106 -5.94 19.16 -8.98
CA LEU A 106 -6.71 17.99 -9.33
C LEU A 106 -6.87 17.15 -8.06
N SER A 107 -8.04 17.24 -7.43
CA SER A 107 -8.42 16.29 -6.40
C SER A 107 -8.65 14.92 -7.06
N ASP A 108 -8.03 13.88 -6.51
CA ASP A 108 -8.44 12.50 -6.78
C ASP A 108 -9.80 12.24 -6.11
N ASN A 109 -10.88 12.78 -6.70
CA ASN A 109 -12.27 12.48 -6.33
C ASN A 109 -12.67 12.77 -4.87
N SER A 110 -12.53 14.02 -4.44
CA SER A 110 -13.17 14.53 -3.22
C SER A 110 -13.70 15.93 -3.49
N THR A 111 -14.93 16.00 -4.04
CA THR A 111 -15.81 17.12 -3.72
C THR A 111 -16.41 16.86 -2.34
N PRO A 112 -16.79 17.90 -1.58
CA PRO A 112 -17.46 17.73 -0.29
C PRO A 112 -18.66 16.78 -0.36
N GLU A 113 -19.43 16.82 -1.46
CA GLU A 113 -20.60 15.95 -1.62
C GLU A 113 -20.23 14.46 -1.75
N LEU A 114 -19.10 14.16 -2.40
CA LEU A 114 -18.66 12.78 -2.61
C LEU A 114 -18.08 12.17 -1.33
N ASP A 115 -17.38 12.97 -0.51
CA ASP A 115 -16.89 12.51 0.80
C ASP A 115 -18.04 12.30 1.78
N GLU A 116 -19.06 13.16 1.76
CA GLU A 116 -20.31 12.93 2.48
C GLU A 116 -21.04 11.67 1.99
N ALA A 117 -21.06 11.41 0.68
CA ALA A 117 -21.67 10.20 0.12
C ALA A 117 -20.92 8.93 0.53
N LYS A 118 -19.58 8.94 0.48
CA LYS A 118 -18.74 7.83 0.96
C LYS A 118 -18.94 7.58 2.45
N THR A 119 -19.00 8.65 3.25
CA THR A 119 -19.23 8.56 4.70
C THR A 119 -20.62 8.00 5.01
N ARG A 120 -21.67 8.45 4.29
CA ARG A 120 -23.03 7.90 4.41
C ARG A 120 -23.10 6.43 4.02
N LYS A 121 -22.43 6.05 2.93
CA LYS A 121 -22.36 4.65 2.47
C LYS A 121 -21.64 3.75 3.50
N ALA A 122 -20.47 4.17 3.98
CA ALA A 122 -19.72 3.43 4.98
C ALA A 122 -20.51 3.26 6.28
N LYS A 123 -21.26 4.30 6.69
CA LYS A 123 -22.17 4.22 7.84
C LYS A 123 -23.30 3.22 7.62
N ALA A 124 -23.99 3.28 6.49
CA ALA A 124 -25.07 2.34 6.17
C ALA A 124 -24.55 0.88 6.06
N GLU A 125 -23.36 0.68 5.54
CA GLU A 125 -22.71 -0.63 5.48
C GLU A 125 -22.33 -1.14 6.87
N ALA A 126 -21.84 -0.27 7.76
CA ALA A 126 -21.57 -0.61 9.16
C ALA A 126 -22.86 -0.98 9.91
N ASP A 127 -23.92 -0.18 9.77
CA ASP A 127 -25.23 -0.43 10.38
C ASP A 127 -25.82 -1.78 9.89
N LEU A 128 -25.69 -2.08 8.59
CA LEU A 128 -26.11 -3.35 8.01
C LEU A 128 -25.28 -4.53 8.53
N ALA A 129 -23.97 -4.36 8.66
CA ALA A 129 -23.07 -5.38 9.19
C ALA A 129 -23.38 -5.67 10.66
N GLU A 130 -23.66 -4.63 11.46
CA GLU A 130 -24.05 -4.76 12.86
C GLU A 130 -25.41 -5.46 12.98
N TYR A 131 -26.39 -5.08 12.16
CA TYR A 131 -27.69 -5.76 12.12
C TYR A 131 -27.55 -7.25 11.75
N LYS A 132 -26.75 -7.57 10.73
CA LYS A 132 -26.44 -8.95 10.34
C LYS A 132 -25.73 -9.71 11.46
N ALA A 133 -24.77 -9.10 12.15
CA ALA A 133 -24.08 -9.72 13.28
C ALA A 133 -25.05 -10.00 14.45
N ASN A 134 -25.97 -9.08 14.73
CA ASN A 134 -26.98 -9.24 15.77
C ASN A 134 -28.00 -10.33 15.44
N LEU A 135 -28.40 -10.47 14.16
CA LEU A 135 -29.24 -11.58 13.69
C LEU A 135 -28.60 -12.96 13.92
N ILE A 136 -27.27 -13.04 13.76
CA ILE A 136 -26.50 -14.29 13.93
C ILE A 136 -26.28 -14.58 15.42
N ALA A 137 -25.96 -13.56 16.22
CA ALA A 137 -25.60 -13.72 17.62
C ALA A 137 -26.81 -13.84 18.57
N ASN A 138 -27.95 -13.23 18.24
CA ASN A 138 -29.15 -13.19 19.09
C ASN A 138 -30.44 -13.38 18.24
N PRO A 139 -30.65 -14.56 17.64
CA PRO A 139 -31.78 -14.79 16.74
C PRO A 139 -33.16 -14.64 17.42
N ASP A 140 -33.26 -14.87 18.73
CA ASP A 140 -34.52 -14.90 19.48
C ASP A 140 -35.02 -13.54 20.00
N LYS A 141 -34.25 -12.46 19.78
CA LYS A 141 -34.56 -11.11 20.30
C LYS A 141 -35.18 -10.15 19.26
N ILE A 142 -35.43 -10.61 18.03
CA ILE A 142 -35.92 -9.76 16.94
C ILE A 142 -37.38 -10.14 16.66
N PRO A 143 -38.35 -9.31 17.11
CA PRO A 143 -39.76 -9.70 17.17
C PRO A 143 -40.49 -9.79 15.83
N ASP A 144 -39.87 -9.44 14.70
CA ASP A 144 -40.42 -9.64 13.36
C ASP A 144 -39.30 -9.87 12.34
N LYS A 145 -39.04 -11.13 12.01
CA LYS A 145 -38.05 -11.53 11.00
C LYS A 145 -38.72 -11.55 9.62
N THR A 146 -38.63 -10.46 8.87
CA THR A 146 -39.04 -10.47 7.45
C THR A 146 -37.97 -11.21 6.63
N ILE A 147 -38.25 -12.45 6.26
CA ILE A 147 -37.45 -13.22 5.31
C ILE A 147 -38.02 -12.94 3.92
N ILE A 148 -37.23 -12.32 3.04
CA ILE A 148 -37.60 -12.22 1.61
C ILE A 148 -37.29 -13.58 1.00
N VAL A 149 -38.33 -14.35 0.67
CA VAL A 149 -38.20 -15.60 -0.10
C VAL A 149 -38.28 -15.21 -1.57
N ASP A 150 -37.16 -15.39 -2.28
CA ASP A 150 -37.09 -15.15 -3.72
C ASP A 150 -37.60 -16.40 -4.44
N ASP A 151 -38.93 -16.58 -4.48
CA ASP A 151 -39.57 -17.65 -5.25
C ASP A 151 -39.54 -17.29 -6.73
N ILE A 152 -38.39 -17.52 -7.37
CA ILE A 152 -38.27 -17.52 -8.84
C ILE A 152 -38.79 -18.88 -9.32
N PRO A 153 -39.93 -18.94 -10.05
CA PRO A 153 -40.38 -20.20 -10.62
C PRO A 153 -39.33 -20.72 -11.61
N LYS A 154 -38.85 -21.94 -11.39
CA LYS A 154 -38.05 -22.65 -12.39
C LYS A 154 -38.99 -22.99 -13.55
N GLU A 155 -38.81 -22.34 -14.70
CA GLU A 155 -39.39 -22.81 -15.95
C GLU A 155 -38.89 -24.23 -16.20
N ASN A 156 -39.80 -25.20 -16.12
CA ASN A 156 -39.55 -26.55 -16.60
C ASN A 156 -39.58 -26.48 -18.14
N ASN A 157 -38.41 -26.50 -18.76
CA ASN A 157 -38.31 -26.83 -20.19
C ASN A 157 -38.52 -28.34 -20.33
N ASP A 158 -39.78 -28.76 -20.43
CA ASP A 158 -40.12 -30.06 -21.03
C ASP A 158 -40.02 -29.90 -22.56
N ASP A 159 -38.80 -30.06 -23.08
CA ASP A 159 -38.60 -30.36 -24.50
C ASP A 159 -38.99 -31.84 -24.72
N THR A 160 -40.24 -32.06 -25.09
CA THR A 160 -40.67 -33.33 -25.70
C THR A 160 -40.15 -33.39 -27.14
N ASP A 161 -39.17 -34.26 -27.38
CA ASP A 161 -38.81 -34.78 -28.70
C ASP A 161 -39.97 -35.63 -29.26
N ASP A 162 -40.51 -35.25 -30.42
CA ASP A 162 -41.09 -36.14 -31.44
C ASP A 162 -40.90 -35.55 -32.85
#